data_AF-A0A2N0SCW5-F1
#
_entry.id   AF-A0A2N0SCW5-F1
#
_cell.length_a   1.000
_cell.length_b   1.000
_cell.length_c   1.000
_cell.angle_alpha   90.00
_cell.angle_beta   90.00
_cell.angle_gamma   90.00
#
_symmetry.space_group_name_H-M   'P 1'
#
loop_
_entity.id
_entity.type
_entity.pdbx_description
1 polymer ?
#
loop_
_entity_poly.entity_id
_entity_poly.type
_entity_poly.pdbx_seq_one_letter_code
_entity_poly.pdbx_strand_id
1 'polypeptide(L)'
;MWTSDITWGATKDSFIFSFKNKNDIENYILSRVKVEKCAIINGYNCGPSFAAGLIIGIMNGDDIHNNNIHNRGYCRKNIIYEKPIRETVDDFALEECEIFQITKC
;
A
#
# COMPACT_ATOMS: atom_id res chain seq x y z
N MET A 1 -11.18 9.38 -5.22
CA MET A 1 -10.36 10.30 -4.41
C MET A 1 -10.19 9.67 -3.04
N TRP A 2 -9.01 9.79 -2.43
CA TRP A 2 -8.75 9.32 -1.07
C TRP A 2 -9.55 10.21 -0.10
N THR A 3 -10.60 9.67 0.53
CA THR A 3 -11.41 10.36 1.54
C THR A 3 -10.99 9.91 2.95
N SER A 4 -11.15 10.75 3.97
CA SER A 4 -10.83 10.35 5.36
C SER A 4 -11.78 9.29 5.94
N ASP A 5 -12.87 8.99 5.23
CA ASP A 5 -13.85 7.99 5.62
C ASP A 5 -13.29 6.58 5.41
N ILE A 6 -13.49 5.71 6.41
CA ILE A 6 -13.13 4.29 6.33
C ILE A 6 -14.02 3.63 5.28
N THR A 7 -13.55 3.63 4.04
CA THR A 7 -14.31 3.14 2.89
C THR A 7 -13.47 2.20 2.05
N TRP A 8 -14.05 1.05 1.76
CA TRP A 8 -13.48 0.11 0.80
C TRP A 8 -13.83 0.59 -0.61
N GLY A 9 -12.81 0.76 -1.44
CA GLY A 9 -12.95 1.04 -2.86
C GLY A 9 -12.85 -0.23 -3.69
N ALA A 10 -13.83 -0.43 -4.57
CA ALA A 10 -13.80 -1.48 -5.57
C ALA A 10 -13.10 -1.00 -6.83
N THR A 11 -12.12 -1.76 -7.32
CA THR A 11 -11.37 -1.43 -8.54
C THR A 11 -10.69 -2.67 -9.11
N LYS A 12 -10.76 -2.83 -10.43
CA LYS A 12 -10.04 -3.86 -11.19
C LYS A 12 -8.72 -3.33 -11.76
N ASP A 13 -8.66 -2.04 -12.01
CA ASP A 13 -7.57 -1.40 -12.75
C ASP A 13 -6.38 -1.06 -11.85
N SER A 14 -6.56 -1.14 -10.53
CA SER A 14 -5.47 -0.95 -9.58
C SER A 14 -4.43 -2.05 -9.68
N PHE A 15 -3.19 -1.66 -9.46
CA PHE A 15 -2.05 -2.55 -9.38
C PHE A 15 -1.07 -2.01 -8.35
N ILE A 16 -0.29 -2.91 -7.77
CA ILE A 16 0.87 -2.59 -6.94
C ILE A 16 2.11 -3.20 -7.58
N PHE A 17 3.24 -2.52 -7.44
CA PHE A 17 4.49 -3.02 -7.97
C PHE A 17 5.67 -2.64 -7.08
N SER A 18 6.78 -3.33 -7.27
CA SER A 18 8.05 -3.02 -6.64
C SER A 18 9.21 -3.36 -7.56
N PHE A 19 10.34 -2.69 -7.34
CA PHE A 19 11.63 -3.04 -7.94
C PHE A 19 12.48 -3.75 -6.89
N LYS A 20 13.20 -4.80 -7.28
CA LYS A 20 14.10 -5.52 -6.36
C LYS A 20 15.35 -4.72 -6.01
N ASN A 21 15.79 -3.82 -6.89
CA ASN A 21 16.97 -3.00 -6.70
C ASN A 21 16.76 -1.62 -7.36
N LYS A 22 17.62 -0.64 -7.04
CA LYS A 22 17.53 0.73 -7.55
C LYS A 22 18.01 0.89 -9.01
N ASN A 23 18.82 -0.05 -9.50
CA ASN A 23 19.57 0.12 -10.76
C ASN A 23 18.99 -0.70 -11.93
N ASP A 24 18.04 -1.58 -11.67
CA ASP A 24 17.48 -2.50 -12.65
C ASP A 24 15.97 -2.60 -12.45
N ILE A 25 15.27 -2.02 -13.42
CA ILE A 25 13.81 -1.95 -13.49
C ILE A 25 13.20 -3.19 -14.16
N GLU A 26 14.01 -4.05 -14.80
CA GLU A 26 13.53 -5.26 -15.48
C GLU A 26 13.11 -6.31 -14.46
N ASN A 27 13.79 -6.34 -13.31
CA ASN A 27 13.46 -7.17 -12.16
C ASN A 27 12.35 -6.57 -11.28
N TYR A 28 11.23 -6.19 -11.90
CA TYR A 28 10.03 -5.72 -11.19
C TYR A 28 9.09 -6.87 -10.80
N ILE A 29 8.34 -6.66 -9.72
CA ILE A 29 7.19 -7.49 -9.37
C ILE A 29 5.95 -6.64 -9.59
N LEU A 30 5.06 -7.10 -10.47
CA LEU A 30 3.73 -6.50 -10.68
C LEU A 30 2.67 -7.44 -10.13
N SER A 31 1.74 -6.89 -9.35
CA SER A 31 0.61 -7.64 -8.79
C SER A 31 -0.68 -6.87 -9.04
N ARG A 32 -1.61 -7.49 -9.77
CA ARG A 32 -2.89 -6.89 -10.11
C ARG A 32 -3.98 -7.34 -9.15
N VAL A 33 -5.10 -6.63 -9.15
CA VAL A 33 -6.27 -7.01 -8.37
C VAL A 33 -6.89 -8.31 -8.92
N LYS A 34 -7.05 -9.29 -8.03
CA LYS A 34 -7.80 -10.53 -8.22
C LYS A 34 -9.24 -10.43 -7.69
N VAL A 35 -9.45 -9.71 -6.60
CA VAL A 35 -10.77 -9.51 -5.97
C VAL A 35 -11.06 -8.02 -5.83
N GLU A 36 -12.02 -7.53 -6.60
CA GLU A 36 -12.23 -6.09 -6.78
C GLU A 36 -12.79 -5.39 -5.54
N LYS A 37 -13.74 -6.02 -4.82
CA LYS A 37 -14.60 -5.36 -3.81
C LYS A 37 -13.87 -4.65 -2.66
N CYS A 38 -12.63 -5.05 -2.36
CA CYS A 38 -11.84 -4.53 -1.25
C CYS A 38 -10.41 -4.18 -1.69
N ALA A 39 -10.23 -3.76 -2.94
CA ALA A 39 -8.91 -3.55 -3.55
C ALA A 39 -8.13 -2.38 -2.93
N ILE A 40 -8.83 -1.33 -2.50
CA ILE A 40 -8.25 -0.16 -1.83
C ILE A 40 -9.07 0.19 -0.59
N ILE A 41 -8.42 0.76 0.41
CA ILE A 41 -9.05 1.35 1.59
C ILE A 41 -8.28 2.60 1.99
N ASN A 42 -9.00 3.63 2.39
CA ASN A 42 -8.44 4.75 3.12
C ASN A 42 -9.11 4.84 4.48
N GLY A 43 -8.36 5.26 5.49
CA GLY A 43 -8.96 5.55 6.79
C GLY A 43 -7.98 6.30 7.67
N TYR A 44 -8.51 7.11 8.58
CA TYR A 44 -7.70 7.85 9.56
C TYR A 44 -6.83 6.94 10.45
N ASN A 45 -7.20 5.65 10.58
CA ASN A 45 -6.50 4.65 11.39
C ASN A 45 -5.56 3.73 10.61
N CYS A 46 -5.52 3.80 9.28
CA CYS A 46 -4.72 2.90 8.43
C CYS A 46 -4.07 3.58 7.22
N GLY A 47 -4.35 4.86 6.96
CA GLY A 47 -3.85 5.58 5.79
C GLY A 47 -4.33 4.98 4.46
N PRO A 48 -3.74 5.41 3.33
CA PRO A 48 -4.00 4.81 2.03
C PRO A 48 -3.41 3.40 1.96
N SER A 49 -4.25 2.43 1.64
CA SER A 49 -3.90 1.02 1.66
C SER A 49 -4.47 0.27 0.46
N PHE A 50 -3.69 -0.65 -0.09
CA PHE A 50 -4.07 -1.55 -1.19
C PHE A 50 -4.42 -2.92 -0.60
N ALA A 51 -5.47 -2.93 0.23
CA ALA A 51 -5.73 -4.01 1.18
C ALA A 51 -4.45 -4.32 2.00
N ALA A 52 -4.16 -5.59 2.27
CA ALA A 52 -2.89 -6.00 2.88
C ALA A 52 -1.75 -6.17 1.86
N GLY A 53 -1.95 -5.80 0.58
CA GLY A 53 -0.94 -5.93 -0.48
C GLY A 53 0.17 -4.89 -0.36
N LEU A 54 -0.22 -3.68 0.06
CA LEU A 54 0.68 -2.59 0.40
C LEU A 54 -0.06 -1.64 1.35
N ILE A 55 0.49 -1.44 2.54
CA ILE A 55 -0.02 -0.48 3.52
C ILE A 55 1.07 0.55 3.78
N ILE A 56 0.71 1.82 3.61
CA ILE A 56 1.60 2.97 3.79
C ILE A 56 1.00 3.85 4.88
N GLY A 57 1.59 3.83 6.07
CA GLY A 57 1.18 4.70 7.17
C GLY A 57 0.54 3.99 8.37
N ILE A 58 0.14 4.86 9.30
CA ILE A 58 -0.04 4.69 10.75
C ILE A 58 -0.75 3.39 11.16
N MET A 59 -0.08 2.60 12.01
CA MET A 59 -0.73 1.61 12.87
C MET A 59 -1.06 2.26 14.20
N ASN A 60 -2.35 2.45 14.50
CA ASN A 60 -2.76 2.75 15.87
C ASN A 60 -2.64 1.47 16.71
N GLY A 61 -1.56 1.36 17.47
CA GLY A 61 -1.48 0.50 18.64
C GLY A 61 -0.84 1.31 19.75
N ASP A 62 -1.61 1.61 20.80
CA ASP A 62 -1.36 2.19 22.14
C ASP A 62 -0.18 3.17 22.44
N ASP A 63 0.80 3.32 21.57
CA ASP A 63 1.94 4.24 21.70
C ASP A 63 1.67 5.56 20.96
N ILE A 64 0.64 6.29 21.41
CA ILE A 64 0.39 7.69 21.05
C ILE A 64 1.57 8.60 21.47
N HIS A 65 2.52 8.07 22.25
CA HIS A 65 3.71 8.77 22.75
C HIS A 65 5.00 8.48 21.97
N ASN A 66 4.97 7.65 20.91
CA ASN A 66 6.17 7.34 20.13
C ASN A 66 6.05 7.88 18.70
N ASN A 67 6.54 9.11 18.51
CA ASN A 67 6.57 9.85 17.23
C ASN A 67 7.25 9.10 16.05
N ASN A 68 7.85 7.92 16.28
CA ASN A 68 8.54 7.11 15.26
C ASN A 68 7.65 6.03 14.59
N ILE A 69 6.39 5.86 14.99
CA ILE A 69 5.50 4.80 14.46
C ILE A 69 4.82 5.21 13.13
N HIS A 70 4.84 6.49 12.77
CA HIS A 70 4.12 7.03 11.62
C HIS A 70 4.76 6.73 10.25
N ASN A 71 6.02 6.28 10.22
CA ASN A 71 6.80 6.12 8.98
C ASN A 71 7.16 4.65 8.72
N ARG A 72 6.17 3.76 8.76
CA ARG A 72 6.36 2.35 8.40
C ARG A 72 5.37 1.93 7.32
N GLY A 73 5.80 0.96 6.52
CA GLY A 73 4.94 0.25 5.60
C GLY A 73 5.12 -1.26 5.75
N TYR A 74 4.16 -2.01 5.23
CA TYR A 74 4.29 -3.46 5.10
C TYR A 74 3.55 -3.98 3.87
N CYS A 75 3.99 -5.15 3.40
CA CYS A 75 3.36 -5.87 2.31
C CYS A 75 3.16 -7.32 2.75
N ARG A 76 1.93 -7.80 2.76
CA ARG A 76 1.58 -9.17 3.17
C ARG A 76 0.86 -9.89 2.04
N LYS A 77 1.04 -11.20 1.99
CA LYS A 77 0.24 -12.06 1.11
C LYS A 77 -1.24 -11.90 1.50
N ASN A 78 -2.08 -11.72 0.51
CA ASN A 78 -3.52 -11.60 0.69
C ASN A 78 -4.25 -12.20 -0.52
N ILE A 79 -5.58 -12.29 -0.43
CA ILE A 79 -6.42 -12.86 -1.49
C ILE A 79 -6.86 -11.84 -2.55
N ILE A 80 -6.65 -10.55 -2.28
CA ILE A 80 -7.12 -9.41 -3.07
C ILE A 80 -6.22 -9.14 -4.26
N TYR A 81 -4.90 -9.28 -4.09
CA TYR A 81 -3.88 -9.13 -5.12
C TYR A 81 -3.26 -10.48 -5.49
N GLU A 82 -2.81 -10.63 -6.74
CA GLU A 82 -2.28 -11.90 -7.28
C GLU A 82 -1.12 -12.49 -6.47
N LYS A 83 -0.19 -11.64 -6.04
CA LYS A 83 1.05 -12.02 -5.33
C LYS A 83 1.60 -10.87 -4.48
N PRO A 84 2.40 -11.15 -3.44
CA PRO A 84 3.10 -10.10 -2.70
C PRO A 84 4.11 -9.37 -3.60
N ILE A 85 4.36 -8.10 -3.30
CA ILE A 85 5.38 -7.28 -3.97
C ILE A 85 6.72 -7.26 -3.23
N ARG A 86 6.88 -8.06 -2.17
CA ARG A 86 8.13 -8.23 -1.43
C ARG A 86 8.32 -9.70 -1.09
N GLU A 87 9.58 -10.11 -0.98
CA GLU A 87 9.95 -11.48 -0.58
C GLU A 87 9.82 -11.67 0.94
N THR A 88 10.04 -10.60 1.71
CA THR A 88 9.89 -10.61 3.17
C THR A 88 8.54 -10.02 3.61
N VAL A 89 8.09 -10.43 4.79
CA VAL A 89 6.85 -9.94 5.43
C VAL A 89 7.11 -8.89 6.50
N ASP A 90 8.39 -8.57 6.74
CA ASP A 90 8.82 -7.60 7.76
C ASP A 90 8.37 -6.19 7.39
N ASP A 91 8.10 -5.38 8.40
CA ASP A 91 7.83 -3.96 8.22
C ASP A 91 9.08 -3.26 7.65
N PHE A 92 8.88 -2.16 6.93
CA PHE A 92 9.96 -1.33 6.39
C PHE A 92 9.78 0.13 6.78
N ALA A 93 10.89 0.86 6.92
CA ALA A 93 10.87 2.29 7.12
C ALA A 93 10.45 2.99 5.82
N LEU A 94 9.51 3.92 5.92
CA LEU A 94 9.12 4.79 4.84
C LEU A 94 9.98 6.06 4.88
N GLU A 95 10.88 6.20 3.91
CA GLU A 95 11.75 7.39 3.79
C GLU A 95 10.99 8.56 3.15
N GLU A 96 10.29 8.29 2.05
CA GLU A 96 9.59 9.29 1.25
C GLU A 96 8.36 8.65 0.59
N CYS A 97 7.31 9.45 0.37
CA CYS A 97 6.09 9.04 -0.33
C CYS A 97 5.61 10.19 -1.21
N GLU A 98 5.53 9.96 -2.51
CA GLU A 98 5.07 10.91 -3.50
C GLU A 98 3.72 10.46 -4.09
N ILE A 99 2.79 11.41 -4.27
CA ILE A 99 1.46 11.14 -4.85
C ILE A 99 1.30 11.96 -6.12
N PHE A 100 1.02 11.28 -7.23
CA PHE A 100 0.82 11.89 -8.53
C PHE A 100 -0.63 11.69 -9.00
N GLN A 101 -1.27 12.76 -9.45
CA GLN A 101 -2.58 12.71 -10.11
C GLN A 101 -2.42 13.01 -11.59
N ILE A 102 -2.80 12.06 -12.44
CA ILE A 102 -2.81 12.26 -13.89
C ILE A 102 -4.20 12.74 -14.30
N THR A 103 -4.29 13.93 -14.89
CA THR A 103 -5.52 14.44 -15.50
C THR A 103 -5.49 14.23 -17.01
N LYS A 104 -6.64 13.96 -17.62
CA LYS A 104 -6.74 14.01 -19.09
C LYS A 104 -6.58 15.47 -19.54
N CYS A 105 -5.81 15.68 -20.60
CA CYS A 105 -5.75 16.95 -21.32
C CYS A 105 -7.04 17.17 -22.12
#